data_AF-B7PLZ5-F1
#
_entry.id   AF-B7PLZ5-F1
#
_cell.length_a   1.000
_cell.length_b   1.000
_cell.length_c   1.000
_cell.angle_alpha   90.00
_cell.angle_beta   90.00
_cell.angle_gamma   90.00
#
_symmetry.space_group_name_H-M   'P 1'
#
loop_
_entity.id
_entity.type
_entity.pdbx_description
1 polymer ?
#
loop_
_entity_poly.entity_id
_entity_poly.type
_entity_poly.pdbx_seq_one_letter_code
_entity_poly.pdbx_strand_id
1 'polypeptide(L)'
;MPRASKQTSAAVCASLAVMLSVALCLVVGALMAKSTSGSQEACGRPPIPPTLDDGDRILGGSEAVPGSWPWQVGFLDHPFLGGEFFCSGVLIDDQHVVTASHCVR
;
A
#
# COMPACT_ATOMS: atom_id res chain seq x y z
N MET A 1 14.36 -58.24 38.90
CA MET A 1 13.51 -57.81 37.77
C MET A 1 12.09 -57.64 38.31
N PRO A 2 11.26 -56.61 38.00
CA PRO A 2 11.29 -55.63 36.91
C PRO A 2 10.96 -54.16 37.31
N ARG A 3 11.40 -53.14 36.55
CA ARG A 3 10.66 -51.88 36.22
C ARG A 3 11.61 -50.83 35.60
N ALA A 4 11.72 -50.85 34.28
CA ALA A 4 12.42 -49.80 33.52
C ALA A 4 11.75 -49.51 32.14
N SER A 5 10.43 -49.68 32.02
CA SER A 5 9.72 -49.53 30.74
C SER A 5 8.70 -48.38 30.69
N LYS A 6 8.39 -47.72 31.81
CA LYS A 6 7.31 -46.70 31.86
C LYS A 6 7.77 -45.27 31.61
N GLN A 7 9.07 -44.98 31.75
CA GLN A 7 9.61 -43.62 31.67
C GLN A 7 10.00 -43.21 30.23
N THR A 8 10.31 -44.18 29.37
CA THR A 8 10.56 -43.95 27.94
C THR A 8 9.28 -43.61 27.17
N SER A 9 8.12 -44.13 27.60
CA SER A 9 6.85 -43.96 26.88
C SER A 9 6.29 -42.53 26.94
N ALA A 10 6.44 -41.81 28.06
CA ALA A 10 5.90 -40.46 28.22
C ALA A 10 6.77 -39.39 27.54
N ALA A 11 8.09 -39.53 27.62
CA ALA A 11 9.05 -38.62 26.95
C ALA A 11 9.00 -38.76 25.42
N VAL A 12 8.84 -39.98 24.91
CA VAL A 12 8.64 -40.24 23.47
C VAL A 12 7.30 -39.68 22.99
N CYS A 13 6.24 -39.79 23.79
CA CYS A 13 4.92 -39.24 23.47
C CYS A 13 4.92 -37.69 23.48
N ALA A 14 5.58 -37.06 24.46
CA ALA A 14 5.77 -35.61 24.50
C ALA A 14 6.61 -35.11 23.32
N SER A 15 7.65 -35.86 22.94
CA SER A 15 8.50 -35.52 21.78
C SER A 15 7.74 -35.66 20.45
N LEU A 16 6.93 -36.71 20.29
CA LEU A 16 6.06 -36.90 19.11
C LEU A 16 4.98 -35.81 19.02
N ALA A 17 4.36 -35.43 20.15
CA ALA A 17 3.36 -34.36 20.19
C ALA A 17 3.97 -32.99 19.83
N VAL A 18 5.18 -32.70 20.30
CA VAL A 18 5.94 -31.48 19.93
C VAL A 18 6.32 -31.50 18.44
N MET A 19 6.75 -32.65 17.91
CA MET A 19 7.07 -32.76 16.48
C MET A 19 5.83 -32.62 15.60
N LEU A 20 4.67 -33.17 16.01
CA LEU A 20 3.41 -32.99 15.31
C LEU A 20 2.92 -31.53 15.37
N SER A 21 3.07 -30.84 16.50
CA SER A 21 2.66 -29.44 16.62
C SER A 21 3.54 -28.52 15.77
N VAL A 22 4.86 -28.72 15.79
CA VAL A 22 5.80 -27.98 14.93
C VAL A 22 5.51 -28.26 13.45
N ALA A 23 5.30 -29.52 13.06
CA ALA A 23 4.95 -29.88 11.69
C ALA A 23 3.61 -29.24 11.26
N LEU A 24 2.60 -29.25 12.13
CA LEU A 24 1.31 -28.60 11.87
C LEU A 24 1.47 -27.09 11.71
N CYS A 25 2.26 -26.43 12.56
CA CYS A 25 2.55 -25.00 12.44
C CYS A 25 3.29 -24.65 11.14
N LEU A 26 4.23 -25.50 10.70
CA LEU A 26 4.94 -25.30 9.43
C LEU A 26 4.01 -25.48 8.23
N VAL A 27 3.16 -26.51 8.25
CA VAL A 27 2.16 -26.77 7.20
C VAL A 27 1.12 -25.64 7.14
N VAL A 28 0.59 -25.22 8.28
CA VAL A 28 -0.37 -24.10 8.37
C VAL A 28 0.31 -22.79 7.96
N GLY A 29 1.54 -22.52 8.40
CA GLY A 29 2.30 -21.33 7.99
C GLY A 29 2.55 -21.27 6.48
N ALA A 30 2.88 -22.40 5.86
CA ALA A 30 3.04 -22.50 4.40
C ALA A 30 1.71 -22.33 3.64
N LEU A 31 0.59 -22.83 4.20
CA LEU A 31 -0.74 -22.62 3.63
C LEU A 31 -1.24 -21.16 3.78
N MET A 32 -0.81 -20.46 4.83
CA MET A 32 -1.15 -19.05 5.07
C MET A 32 -0.18 -18.07 4.40
N ALA A 33 0.93 -18.56 3.82
CA ALA A 33 1.78 -17.79 2.91
C ALA A 33 1.08 -17.60 1.55
N LYS A 34 -0.14 -17.06 1.59
CA LYS A 34 -0.79 -16.47 0.44
C LYS A 34 0.04 -15.24 0.10
N SER A 35 0.76 -15.27 -1.02
CA SER A 35 1.28 -14.05 -1.62
C SER A 35 0.15 -13.04 -1.61
N THR A 36 0.30 -11.98 -0.81
CA THR A 36 -0.48 -10.78 -1.00
C THR A 36 -0.03 -10.25 -2.35
N SER A 37 -0.65 -10.74 -3.43
CA SER A 37 -0.79 -9.96 -4.66
C SER A 37 -1.81 -8.87 -4.41
N GLY A 38 -1.62 -8.09 -3.34
CA GLY A 38 -1.93 -6.69 -3.46
C GLY A 38 -0.86 -6.20 -4.42
N SER A 39 -1.27 -5.70 -5.58
CA SER A 39 -0.55 -4.57 -6.13
C SER A 39 -0.26 -3.66 -4.94
N GLN A 40 1.01 -3.50 -4.54
CA GLN A 40 1.33 -2.26 -3.88
C GLN A 40 1.03 -1.23 -4.95
N GLU A 41 -0.15 -0.57 -4.90
CA GLU A 41 -0.39 0.63 -5.67
C GLU A 41 0.72 1.61 -5.31
N ALA A 42 1.81 1.59 -6.08
CA ALA A 42 2.97 2.40 -5.83
C ALA A 42 2.59 3.86 -6.14
N CYS A 43 2.64 4.73 -5.14
CA CYS A 43 2.38 6.15 -5.32
C CYS A 43 3.48 6.83 -6.14
N GLY A 44 3.20 8.01 -6.68
CA GLY A 44 4.18 8.83 -7.41
C GLY A 44 4.63 8.26 -8.77
N ARG A 45 4.00 7.20 -9.27
CA ARG A 45 4.26 6.63 -10.59
C ARG A 45 3.06 6.87 -11.51
N PRO A 46 3.12 7.86 -12.42
CA PRO A 46 1.98 8.15 -13.27
C PRO A 46 1.85 7.08 -14.36
N PRO A 47 0.61 6.70 -14.73
CA PRO A 47 0.37 5.73 -15.81
C PRO A 47 0.71 6.32 -17.19
N ILE A 48 0.65 7.65 -17.32
CA ILE A 48 1.03 8.41 -18.50
C ILE A 48 2.31 9.16 -18.15
N PRO A 49 3.44 8.91 -18.83
CA PRO A 49 4.68 9.62 -18.53
C PRO A 49 4.53 11.11 -18.87
N PRO A 50 4.97 12.03 -18.01
CA PRO A 50 5.01 13.45 -18.34
C PRO A 50 6.07 13.71 -19.40
N THR A 51 5.78 14.62 -20.32
CA THR A 51 6.79 15.22 -21.18
C THR A 51 7.48 16.31 -20.37
N LEU A 52 8.74 16.10 -20.04
CA LEU A 52 9.58 17.12 -19.40
C LEU A 52 10.53 17.63 -20.47
N ASP A 53 10.41 18.90 -20.83
CA ASP A 53 11.38 19.52 -21.72
C ASP A 53 12.72 19.64 -20.97
N ASP A 54 13.84 19.41 -21.66
CA ASP A 54 15.19 19.57 -21.11
C ASP A 54 15.46 21.05 -20.79
N GLY A 55 14.92 21.53 -19.66
CA GLY A 55 14.88 22.94 -19.30
C GLY A 55 13.71 23.35 -18.39
N ASP A 56 12.79 22.43 -18.08
CA ASP A 56 11.56 22.77 -17.38
C ASP A 56 11.81 23.23 -15.94
N ARG A 57 11.75 24.55 -15.75
CA ARG A 57 12.00 25.28 -14.50
C ARG A 57 11.03 26.45 -14.36
N ILE A 58 9.83 26.23 -14.91
CA ILE A 58 8.65 27.10 -14.96
C ILE A 58 8.82 28.42 -14.18
N LEU A 59 9.08 29.50 -14.92
CA LEU A 59 8.15 30.64 -14.93
C LEU A 59 7.71 30.84 -16.40
N GLY A 60 6.43 30.57 -16.67
CA GLY A 60 5.82 30.53 -18.01
C GLY A 60 5.46 29.12 -18.44
N GLY A 61 6.42 28.20 -18.38
CA GLY A 61 6.19 26.76 -18.50
C GLY A 61 5.53 26.23 -19.77
N SER A 62 5.15 24.96 -19.73
CA SER A 62 4.48 24.25 -20.83
C SER A 62 3.22 23.54 -20.34
N GLU A 63 2.28 23.29 -21.27
CA GLU A 63 1.07 22.54 -20.97
C GLU A 63 1.40 21.08 -20.65
N ALA A 64 0.96 20.59 -19.50
CA ALA A 64 1.20 19.22 -19.11
C ALA A 64 0.40 18.25 -19.98
N VAL A 65 0.98 17.08 -20.27
CA VAL A 65 0.25 15.99 -20.93
C VAL A 65 -0.97 15.61 -20.07
N PRO A 66 -2.19 15.60 -20.62
CA PRO A 66 -3.39 15.28 -19.86
C PRO A 66 -3.27 13.95 -19.10
N GLY A 67 -3.50 13.98 -17.79
CA GLY A 67 -3.42 12.81 -16.91
C GLY A 67 -2.01 12.35 -16.54
N SER A 68 -0.94 13.02 -17.01
CA SER A 68 0.44 12.69 -16.62
C SER A 68 0.78 13.04 -15.16
N TRP A 69 -0.03 13.89 -14.53
CA TRP A 69 0.03 14.23 -13.10
C TRP A 69 -1.28 13.81 -12.42
N PRO A 70 -1.53 12.51 -12.21
CA PRO A 70 -2.84 12.00 -11.78
C PRO A 70 -3.22 12.42 -10.36
N TRP A 71 -2.26 12.87 -9.55
CA TRP A 71 -2.49 13.38 -8.21
C TRP A 71 -2.84 14.87 -8.16
N GLN A 72 -2.77 15.61 -9.28
CA GLN A 72 -3.09 17.03 -9.31
C GLN A 72 -4.60 17.24 -9.10
N VAL A 73 -4.96 18.09 -8.13
CA VAL A 73 -6.35 18.42 -7.78
C VAL A 73 -6.61 19.91 -7.95
N GLY A 74 -7.79 20.27 -8.45
CA GLY A 74 -8.31 21.63 -8.45
C GLY A 74 -9.54 21.76 -7.55
N PHE A 75 -9.58 22.81 -6.73
CA PHE A 75 -10.74 23.19 -5.94
C PHE A 75 -11.56 24.22 -6.71
N LEU A 76 -12.86 23.95 -6.84
CA LEU A 76 -13.80 24.78 -7.59
C LEU A 76 -14.86 25.34 -6.63
N ASP A 77 -15.11 26.63 -6.68
CA ASP A 77 -16.23 27.26 -5.98
C ASP A 77 -17.52 27.09 -6.80
N HIS A 78 -18.66 26.94 -6.11
CA HIS A 78 -19.97 26.66 -6.72
C HIS A 78 -19.93 25.62 -7.87
N PRO A 79 -19.50 24.38 -7.61
CA PRO A 79 -19.23 23.38 -8.65
C PRO A 79 -20.45 23.05 -9.53
N PHE A 80 -21.67 23.24 -9.01
CA PHE A 80 -22.92 23.00 -9.75
C PHE A 80 -23.36 24.16 -10.64
N LEU A 81 -22.69 25.31 -10.58
CA LEU A 81 -23.01 26.53 -11.33
C LEU A 81 -21.91 26.92 -12.32
N GLY A 82 -21.08 25.96 -12.74
CA GLY A 82 -20.00 26.17 -13.70
C GLY A 82 -18.60 26.18 -13.09
N GLY A 83 -18.46 26.19 -11.76
CA GLY A 83 -17.21 25.90 -11.06
C GLY A 83 -16.08 26.88 -11.33
N GLU A 84 -15.80 27.82 -10.44
CA GLU A 84 -14.62 28.70 -10.58
C GLU A 84 -13.42 28.10 -9.83
N PHE A 85 -12.31 27.87 -10.53
CA PHE A 85 -11.07 27.40 -9.91
C PHE A 85 -10.49 28.47 -8.97
N PHE A 86 -10.20 28.10 -7.72
CA PHE A 86 -9.61 29.04 -6.75
C PHE A 86 -8.32 28.53 -6.07
N CYS A 87 -8.11 27.22 -5.99
CA CYS A 87 -6.94 26.62 -5.34
C CYS A 87 -6.61 25.24 -5.92
N SER A 88 -5.41 24.73 -5.62
CA SER A 88 -4.96 23.39 -5.99
C SER A 88 -4.62 22.50 -4.79
N GLY A 89 -4.45 21.19 -5.04
CA GLY A 89 -4.01 20.21 -4.06
C GLY A 89 -3.36 18.97 -4.68
N VAL A 90 -2.92 18.04 -3.83
CA VAL A 90 -2.28 16.77 -4.21
C VAL A 90 -3.00 15.60 -3.53
N LEU A 91 -3.47 14.64 -4.32
CA LEU A 91 -4.04 13.39 -3.85
C LEU A 91 -2.93 12.47 -3.30
N ILE A 92 -3.04 12.06 -2.03
CA ILE A 92 -2.01 11.22 -1.36
C ILE A 92 -2.44 9.76 -1.17
N ASP A 93 -3.75 9.51 -1.15
CA ASP A 93 -4.38 8.18 -1.15
C ASP A 93 -5.80 8.28 -1.75
N ASP A 94 -6.63 7.26 -1.58
CA ASP A 94 -7.97 7.18 -2.16
C ASP A 94 -9.00 8.14 -1.54
N GLN A 95 -8.70 8.75 -0.38
CA GLN A 95 -9.65 9.58 0.37
C GLN A 95 -9.09 10.92 0.83
N HIS A 96 -7.78 11.17 0.70
CA HIS A 96 -7.14 12.37 1.26
C HIS A 96 -6.42 13.22 0.21
N VAL A 97 -6.65 14.53 0.29
CA VAL A 97 -5.98 15.57 -0.52
C VAL A 97 -5.23 16.54 0.39
N VAL A 98 -3.96 16.78 0.09
CA VAL A 98 -3.13 17.80 0.76
C VAL A 98 -3.22 19.12 0.00
N THR A 99 -3.39 20.23 0.71
CA THR A 99 -3.45 21.58 0.13
C THR A 99 -2.82 22.63 1.05
N ALA A 100 -2.70 23.86 0.58
CA ALA A 100 -2.23 24.98 1.39
C ALA A 100 -3.29 25.38 2.43
N SER A 101 -2.85 25.73 3.65
CA SER A 101 -3.77 26.11 4.73
C SER A 101 -4.61 27.35 4.43
N HIS A 102 -4.16 28.23 3.54
CA HIS A 102 -4.92 29.41 3.14
C HIS A 102 -6.07 29.08 2.17
N CYS A 103 -6.11 27.88 1.58
CA CYS A 103 -7.19 27.43 0.71
C CYS A 103 -8.42 26.92 1.47
N VAL A 104 -8.30 26.68 2.79
CA VAL A 104 -9.36 26.08 3.63
C VAL A 104 -9.85 27.03 4.74
N ARG A 105 -9.74 28.34 4.52
CA ARG A 105 -10.25 29.37 5.45
C ARG A 105 -11.64 29.85 5.09
#